data_AF-A0A661A314-F1
#
_entry.id   AF-A0A661A314-F1
#
_cell.length_a   1.000
_cell.length_b   1.000
_cell.length_c   1.000
_cell.angle_alpha   90.00
_cell.angle_beta   90.00
_cell.angle_gamma   90.00
#
_symmetry.space_group_name_H-M   'P 1'
#
loop_
_entity.id
_entity.type
_entity.pdbx_description
1 polymer ?
#
loop_
_entity_poly.entity_id
_entity_poly.type
_entity_poly.pdbx_seq_one_letter_code
_entity_poly.pdbx_strand_id
1 'polypeptide(L)'
;MTRTVPHCSRGFLLASLICLALPLAATAQDGDATAAADTARTPSITGVWGPRSHGSEVRIVGRDFGTREVDIASTLGPDSWVESSRDGTSLDRAKGATGWASFANNNAAFIDSGRYHSGTRSINASVDRSLDDDWNKVVHYKHDQRFDSIYATWWIYFDPIKYADNTQWKMWRVSDDAGTVTASDNCASPYQNSYWSEGDDPVEYETIFHCLFGCDWPAAMRCTADLVVDPPYEPRYGDPYQYRYHNRGATEDYAVNLPQPGTWCRAEIFLQASDVDVANGRFWLSINKPGEPRKIIDNWVDGLLTHTSECCSDQTNSWQHFVLHGYWDDNGGDFHDEEAAIYYDDVYLQFNGTARVELGNAAQFENCTQLEIQELRQWGDSEIVIELNHGAFTPGSDTWLYVVLDDGTVSNSMPARLKADSVDH
;
A
#
# COMPACT_ATOMS: atom_id res chain seq x y z
N MET A 1 0.41 -59.51 -54.96
CA MET A 1 -0.88 -58.87 -55.31
C MET A 1 -1.45 -58.27 -54.04
N THR A 2 -1.05 -57.05 -53.73
CA THR A 2 -1.38 -56.32 -52.50
C THR A 2 -2.20 -55.10 -52.90
N ARG A 3 -3.42 -55.02 -52.38
CA ARG A 3 -4.46 -54.05 -52.74
C ARG A 3 -4.25 -52.80 -51.88
N THR A 4 -3.94 -51.68 -52.53
CA THR A 4 -3.87 -50.34 -51.91
C THR A 4 -5.26 -49.73 -51.79
N VAL A 5 -5.53 -49.10 -50.64
CA VAL A 5 -6.72 -48.29 -50.34
C VAL A 5 -6.26 -46.82 -50.28
N PRO A 6 -7.01 -45.83 -50.80
CA PRO A 6 -6.56 -44.44 -50.83
C PRO A 6 -6.82 -43.72 -49.50
N HIS A 7 -5.82 -42.97 -49.03
CA HIS A 7 -5.95 -42.03 -47.92
C HIS A 7 -6.63 -40.74 -48.39
N CYS A 8 -7.64 -40.32 -47.63
CA CYS A 8 -8.39 -39.08 -47.79
C CYS A 8 -7.65 -37.94 -47.05
N SER A 9 -7.16 -36.94 -47.78
CA SER A 9 -6.55 -35.73 -47.22
C SER A 9 -7.63 -34.71 -46.87
N ARG A 10 -7.82 -34.43 -45.57
CA ARG A 10 -8.56 -33.24 -45.10
C ARG A 10 -7.56 -32.16 -44.73
N GLY A 11 -7.57 -31.07 -45.48
CA GLY A 11 -6.90 -29.83 -45.12
C GLY A 11 -7.65 -29.13 -44.00
N PHE A 12 -6.95 -28.80 -42.92
CA PHE A 12 -7.42 -27.86 -41.90
C PHE A 12 -6.91 -26.47 -42.26
N LEU A 13 -7.84 -25.55 -42.57
CA LEU A 13 -7.55 -24.12 -42.56
C LEU A 13 -7.41 -23.67 -41.11
N LEU A 14 -6.24 -23.17 -40.73
CA LEU A 14 -6.06 -22.37 -39.52
C LEU A 14 -6.62 -20.97 -39.79
N ALA A 15 -7.75 -20.63 -39.17
CA ALA A 15 -8.20 -19.25 -39.07
C ALA A 15 -7.53 -18.62 -37.85
N SER A 16 -6.62 -17.66 -38.08
CA SER A 16 -6.06 -16.82 -37.02
C SER A 16 -7.16 -15.97 -36.41
N LEU A 17 -7.53 -16.29 -35.16
CA LEU A 17 -8.35 -15.43 -34.32
C LEU A 17 -7.42 -14.36 -33.73
N ILE A 18 -7.49 -13.14 -34.26
CA ILE A 18 -6.86 -11.96 -33.66
C ILE A 18 -7.76 -11.56 -32.48
N CYS A 19 -7.36 -11.92 -31.25
CA CYS A 19 -7.92 -11.32 -30.04
C CYS A 19 -7.43 -9.88 -29.93
N LEU A 20 -8.27 -8.93 -30.37
CA LEU A 20 -8.16 -7.54 -29.95
C LEU A 20 -8.61 -7.46 -28.49
N ALA A 21 -7.65 -7.30 -27.58
CA ALA A 21 -7.93 -6.93 -26.20
C ALA A 21 -8.54 -5.52 -26.19
N LEU A 22 -9.83 -5.43 -25.85
CA LEU A 22 -10.46 -4.16 -25.50
C LEU A 22 -10.16 -3.88 -24.02
N PRO A 23 -9.87 -2.63 -23.63
CA PRO A 23 -9.74 -2.27 -22.23
C PRO A 23 -11.08 -2.48 -21.53
N LEU A 24 -11.05 -3.22 -20.42
CA LEU A 24 -12.19 -3.36 -19.51
C LEU A 24 -12.42 -2.01 -18.84
N ALA A 25 -13.42 -1.26 -19.32
CA ALA A 25 -13.97 -0.15 -18.56
C ALA A 25 -14.80 -0.74 -17.42
N ALA A 26 -14.38 -0.52 -16.17
CA ALA A 26 -15.19 -0.86 -15.01
C ALA A 26 -16.51 -0.07 -15.07
N THR A 27 -17.63 -0.77 -15.23
CA THR A 27 -18.95 -0.17 -15.14
C THR A 27 -19.30 0.03 -13.68
N ALA A 28 -19.11 1.26 -13.18
CA ALA A 28 -19.72 1.71 -11.94
C ALA A 28 -21.24 1.65 -12.06
N GLN A 29 -21.89 1.01 -11.09
CA GLN A 29 -23.34 0.83 -11.06
C GLN A 29 -23.92 1.85 -10.07
N ASP A 30 -24.15 3.08 -10.55
CA ASP A 30 -24.63 4.19 -9.72
C ASP A 30 -26.11 4.04 -9.35
N GLY A 31 -26.37 3.99 -8.05
CA GLY A 31 -27.66 4.32 -7.46
C GLY A 31 -27.79 5.84 -7.30
N ASP A 32 -28.61 6.43 -8.15
CA ASP A 32 -29.36 7.69 -7.96
C ASP A 32 -28.68 8.84 -7.20
N ALA A 33 -27.73 9.50 -7.86
CA ALA A 33 -27.46 10.92 -7.67
C ALA A 33 -27.37 11.59 -9.05
N THR A 34 -28.36 12.41 -9.40
CA THR A 34 -28.33 13.28 -10.59
C THR A 34 -27.34 14.45 -10.41
N ALA A 35 -26.12 14.18 -9.96
CA ALA A 35 -24.99 15.03 -10.27
C ALA A 35 -24.78 14.86 -11.78
N ALA A 36 -24.96 15.94 -12.55
CA ALA A 36 -24.60 15.93 -13.95
C ALA A 36 -23.19 15.34 -14.05
N ALA A 37 -23.04 14.23 -14.78
CA ALA A 37 -21.74 13.63 -15.06
C ALA A 37 -20.89 14.70 -15.71
N ASP A 38 -20.13 15.44 -14.89
CA ASP A 38 -19.09 16.33 -15.34
C ASP A 38 -18.15 15.39 -16.06
N THR A 39 -18.13 15.48 -17.39
CA THR A 39 -17.30 14.62 -18.23
C THR A 39 -15.89 14.74 -17.69
N ALA A 40 -15.44 13.70 -16.97
CA ALA A 40 -14.20 13.72 -16.21
C ALA A 40 -13.10 14.24 -17.13
N ARG A 41 -12.65 15.46 -16.87
CA ARG A 41 -11.68 16.11 -17.73
C ARG A 41 -10.34 15.47 -17.44
N THR A 42 -9.69 14.94 -18.47
CA THR A 42 -8.33 14.45 -18.32
C THR A 42 -7.42 15.63 -17.95
N PRO A 43 -6.77 15.61 -16.77
CA PRO A 43 -5.87 16.67 -16.37
C PRO A 43 -4.75 16.79 -17.39
N SER A 44 -4.20 17.99 -17.60
CA SER A 44 -3.08 18.12 -18.53
C SER A 44 -1.99 19.06 -18.03
N ILE A 45 -0.75 18.56 -18.07
CA ILE A 45 0.45 19.33 -17.75
C ILE A 45 0.87 20.10 -19.01
N THR A 46 1.01 21.42 -18.86
CA THR A 46 1.42 22.34 -19.94
C THR A 46 2.81 22.93 -19.71
N GLY A 47 3.33 22.87 -18.48
CA GLY A 47 4.67 23.31 -18.16
C GLY A 47 5.12 22.84 -16.78
N VAL A 48 6.43 22.74 -16.59
CA VAL A 48 7.03 22.43 -15.29
C VAL A 48 8.22 23.37 -15.09
N TRP A 49 8.25 24.11 -14.00
CA TRP A 49 9.20 25.18 -13.69
C TRP A 49 9.94 24.93 -12.37
N GLY A 50 11.09 25.55 -12.17
CA GLY A 50 11.94 25.36 -10.98
C GLY A 50 13.19 24.53 -11.25
N PRO A 51 14.08 24.39 -10.25
CA PRO A 51 15.24 23.52 -10.34
C PRO A 51 14.82 22.04 -10.52
N ARG A 52 15.79 21.20 -10.91
CA ARG A 52 15.58 19.75 -11.12
C ARG A 52 16.51 18.92 -10.24
N SER A 53 16.98 19.51 -9.15
CA SER A 53 17.79 18.88 -8.11
C SER A 53 16.89 18.27 -7.03
N HIS A 54 17.39 17.30 -6.30
CA HIS A 54 16.64 16.67 -5.21
C HIS A 54 16.32 17.71 -4.12
N GLY A 55 15.13 17.64 -3.52
CA GLY A 55 14.68 18.58 -2.48
C GLY A 55 14.32 19.99 -3.01
N SER A 56 14.35 20.23 -4.32
CA SER A 56 14.00 21.55 -4.87
C SER A 56 12.50 21.72 -5.08
N GLU A 57 12.00 22.94 -4.84
CA GLU A 57 10.63 23.31 -5.17
C GLU A 57 10.42 23.36 -6.68
N VAL A 58 9.43 22.60 -7.17
CA VAL A 58 9.03 22.52 -8.57
C VAL A 58 7.56 22.90 -8.72
N ARG A 59 7.27 23.75 -9.71
CA ARG A 59 5.90 24.17 -10.07
C ARG A 59 5.44 23.46 -11.32
N ILE A 60 4.28 22.82 -11.25
CA ILE A 60 3.63 22.12 -12.36
C ILE A 60 2.42 22.95 -12.76
N VAL A 61 2.37 23.41 -14.01
CA VAL A 61 1.29 24.27 -14.52
C VAL A 61 0.46 23.49 -15.53
N GLY A 62 -0.86 23.59 -15.42
CA GLY A 62 -1.78 22.85 -16.27
C GLY A 62 -3.21 23.33 -16.18
N ARG A 63 -4.14 22.40 -16.42
CA ARG A 63 -5.58 22.61 -16.34
C ARG A 63 -6.23 21.36 -15.79
N ASP A 64 -7.41 21.56 -15.21
CA ASP A 64 -8.30 20.52 -14.72
C ASP A 64 -7.62 19.63 -13.68
N PHE A 65 -6.75 20.20 -12.84
CA PHE A 65 -6.17 19.50 -11.68
C PHE A 65 -7.13 19.44 -10.50
N GLY A 66 -8.17 20.28 -10.50
CA GLY A 66 -9.03 20.49 -9.34
C GLY A 66 -8.30 21.22 -8.20
N THR A 67 -9.04 21.56 -7.16
CA THR A 67 -8.48 22.18 -5.95
C THR A 67 -8.64 21.22 -4.78
N ARG A 68 -7.60 21.10 -3.95
CA ARG A 68 -7.69 20.36 -2.69
C ARG A 68 -6.74 20.92 -1.65
N GLU A 69 -7.05 20.60 -0.40
CA GLU A 69 -6.11 20.80 0.69
C GLU A 69 -4.99 19.75 0.61
N VAL A 70 -3.77 20.19 0.98
CA VAL A 70 -2.62 19.30 1.13
C VAL A 70 -2.54 18.93 2.59
N ASP A 71 -2.97 17.71 2.89
CA ASP A 71 -2.91 17.11 4.21
C ASP A 71 -2.09 15.82 4.12
N ILE A 72 -0.79 15.94 4.43
CA ILE A 72 0.19 14.89 4.20
C ILE A 72 1.13 14.72 5.40
N ALA A 73 1.64 13.51 5.56
CA ALA A 73 2.78 13.21 6.41
C ALA A 73 3.80 12.39 5.61
N SER A 74 5.06 12.82 5.63
CA SER A 74 6.08 12.32 4.72
C SER A 74 7.41 12.09 5.44
N THR A 75 8.18 11.12 4.98
CA THR A 75 9.61 10.95 5.26
C THR A 75 10.47 11.17 4.01
N LEU A 76 9.88 11.67 2.93
CA LEU A 76 10.55 11.93 1.66
C LEU A 76 11.50 13.13 1.76
N GLY A 77 12.54 13.11 0.93
CA GLY A 77 13.37 14.27 0.67
C GLY A 77 14.60 14.42 1.60
N PRO A 78 15.55 15.28 1.22
CA PRO A 78 16.84 15.40 1.91
C PRO A 78 16.71 16.09 3.28
N ASP A 79 15.67 16.90 3.46
CA ASP A 79 15.37 17.59 4.72
C ASP A 79 14.41 16.79 5.62
N SER A 80 14.07 15.55 5.23
CA SER A 80 13.21 14.70 6.03
C SER A 80 13.84 14.40 7.39
N TRP A 81 12.99 14.06 8.37
CA TRP A 81 13.50 13.70 9.69
C TRP A 81 14.28 12.37 9.66
N VAL A 82 14.05 11.51 8.65
CA VAL A 82 14.85 10.28 8.44
C VAL A 82 16.25 10.66 7.97
N GLU A 83 16.36 11.50 6.93
CA GLU A 83 17.63 11.89 6.34
C GLU A 83 18.47 12.81 7.22
N SER A 84 17.83 13.66 8.02
CA SER A 84 18.52 14.55 8.97
C SER A 84 18.91 13.87 10.30
N SER A 85 18.41 12.66 10.58
CA SER A 85 18.72 11.93 11.81
C SER A 85 20.11 11.30 11.80
N ARG A 86 20.62 10.96 12.99
CA ARG A 86 21.87 10.19 13.10
C ARG A 86 21.57 8.70 12.94
N ASP A 87 22.50 7.98 12.34
CA ASP A 87 22.49 6.51 12.34
C ASP A 87 22.37 5.97 13.77
N GLY A 88 21.54 4.93 13.95
CA GLY A 88 21.20 4.34 15.25
C GLY A 88 20.21 5.16 16.10
N THR A 89 19.67 6.27 15.60
CA THR A 89 18.67 7.06 16.36
C THR A 89 17.38 6.25 16.51
N SER A 90 17.02 5.89 17.74
CA SER A 90 15.74 5.25 18.07
C SER A 90 14.56 6.20 17.80
N LEU A 91 13.46 5.65 17.26
CA LEU A 91 12.18 6.34 17.09
C LEU A 91 11.36 6.35 18.41
N ASP A 92 11.98 6.59 19.56
CA ASP A 92 11.29 6.68 20.84
C ASP A 92 10.62 8.05 21.03
N ARG A 93 9.42 8.21 20.47
CA ARG A 93 8.54 9.33 20.84
C ARG A 93 7.55 8.92 21.92
N ALA A 94 7.21 9.90 22.76
CA ALA A 94 6.24 9.71 23.84
C ALA A 94 4.90 9.17 23.30
N LYS A 95 4.47 8.04 23.88
CA LYS A 95 3.16 7.45 23.65
C LYS A 95 2.06 8.52 23.67
N GLY A 96 1.28 8.60 22.58
CA GLY A 96 0.14 9.51 22.46
C GLY A 96 0.43 10.87 21.82
N ALA A 97 1.69 11.20 21.50
CA ALA A 97 2.01 12.40 20.71
C ALA A 97 1.56 12.25 19.26
N THR A 98 1.17 13.36 18.63
CA THR A 98 0.92 13.40 17.18
C THR A 98 2.24 13.28 16.41
N GLY A 99 2.16 12.74 15.20
CA GLY A 99 3.29 12.51 14.32
C GLY A 99 3.89 11.11 14.38
N TRP A 100 5.12 10.98 13.88
CA TRP A 100 5.86 9.73 13.81
C TRP A 100 6.36 9.26 15.18
N ALA A 101 6.16 7.99 15.48
CA ALA A 101 6.64 7.34 16.69
C ALA A 101 6.88 5.85 16.43
N SER A 102 7.67 5.23 17.31
CA SER A 102 7.80 3.77 17.37
C SER A 102 7.14 3.23 18.64
N PHE A 103 6.60 2.02 18.52
CA PHE A 103 6.29 1.18 19.66
C PHE A 103 7.04 -0.14 19.49
N ALA A 104 7.71 -0.56 20.56
CA ALA A 104 8.30 -1.88 20.63
C ALA A 104 8.22 -2.36 22.07
N ASN A 105 8.24 -3.69 22.25
CA ASN A 105 8.32 -4.27 23.58
C ASN A 105 9.73 -4.11 24.15
N ASN A 106 10.75 -4.39 23.33
CA ASN A 106 12.15 -4.39 23.77
C ASN A 106 13.05 -3.45 22.95
N ASN A 107 12.90 -3.39 21.62
CA ASN A 107 13.75 -2.58 20.75
C ASN A 107 12.93 -1.76 19.77
N ALA A 108 12.90 -0.43 19.92
CA ALA A 108 12.24 0.45 18.97
C ALA A 108 12.88 0.36 17.57
N ALA A 109 12.11 0.68 16.54
CA ALA A 109 12.68 0.94 15.22
C ALA A 109 13.68 2.10 15.31
N PHE A 110 14.70 2.09 14.46
CA PHE A 110 15.76 3.09 14.48
C PHE A 110 16.18 3.50 13.06
N ILE A 111 16.88 4.62 12.96
CA ILE A 111 17.41 5.13 11.70
C ILE A 111 18.68 4.37 11.30
N ASP A 112 18.73 3.88 10.07
CA ASP A 112 19.81 3.03 9.55
C ASP A 112 20.35 3.60 8.24
N SER A 113 21.68 3.73 8.14
CA SER A 113 22.40 4.19 6.95
C SER A 113 23.07 3.06 6.17
N GLY A 114 22.97 1.82 6.65
CA GLY A 114 23.51 0.63 6.00
C GLY A 114 22.64 0.11 4.86
N ARG A 115 21.33 0.40 4.91
CA ARG A 115 20.38 -0.01 3.87
C ARG A 115 19.33 1.08 3.66
N TYR A 116 19.16 1.55 2.43
CA TYR A 116 18.16 2.55 2.04
C TYR A 116 17.76 2.35 0.58
N HIS A 117 16.58 2.85 0.22
CA HIS A 117 16.07 2.87 -1.15
C HIS A 117 16.50 4.16 -1.85
N SER A 118 16.24 5.31 -1.21
CA SER A 118 16.64 6.62 -1.69
C SER A 118 17.46 7.35 -0.61
N GLY A 119 17.97 8.53 -0.95
CA GLY A 119 18.73 9.33 -0.01
C GLY A 119 19.96 8.60 0.55
N THR A 120 20.07 8.57 1.88
CA THR A 120 21.20 7.96 2.60
C THR A 120 20.80 7.16 3.83
N ARG A 121 19.51 7.12 4.18
CA ARG A 121 19.00 6.50 5.41
C ARG A 121 17.64 5.88 5.18
N SER A 122 17.30 4.92 6.04
CA SER A 122 15.95 4.36 6.12
C SER A 122 15.57 4.10 7.58
N ILE A 123 14.36 3.60 7.77
CA ILE A 123 13.85 3.13 9.06
C ILE A 123 14.07 1.62 9.13
N ASN A 124 14.88 1.17 10.07
CA ASN A 124 15.11 -0.25 10.36
C ASN A 124 14.11 -0.72 11.43
N ALA A 125 13.24 -1.64 11.01
CA ALA A 125 12.27 -2.35 11.84
C ALA A 125 12.54 -3.86 11.84
N SER A 126 13.79 -4.27 11.57
CA SER A 126 14.21 -5.66 11.54
C SER A 126 14.05 -6.31 12.91
N VAL A 127 13.68 -7.57 12.90
CA VAL A 127 13.40 -8.39 14.09
C VAL A 127 14.41 -9.52 14.18
N ASP A 128 14.88 -9.79 15.40
CA ASP A 128 15.77 -10.89 15.72
C ASP A 128 15.32 -11.47 17.07
N ARG A 129 14.58 -12.58 17.01
CA ARG A 129 14.03 -13.20 18.23
C ARG A 129 15.07 -13.86 19.10
N SER A 130 16.31 -14.04 18.60
CA SER A 130 17.40 -14.54 19.44
C SER A 130 17.84 -13.55 20.51
N LEU A 131 17.38 -12.29 20.45
CA LEU A 131 17.76 -11.18 21.34
C LEU A 131 16.69 -10.83 22.42
N ASP A 132 15.92 -11.81 22.88
CA ASP A 132 14.82 -11.69 23.86
C ASP A 132 13.59 -10.90 23.35
N ASP A 133 12.47 -11.59 23.08
CA ASP A 133 11.13 -11.04 22.79
C ASP A 133 11.03 -9.90 21.75
N ASP A 134 12.00 -9.79 20.83
CA ASP A 134 12.00 -8.78 19.75
C ASP A 134 11.15 -9.23 18.55
N TRP A 135 9.86 -9.50 18.81
CA TRP A 135 8.91 -9.99 17.81
C TRP A 135 8.11 -8.87 17.12
N ASN A 136 8.28 -7.61 17.54
CA ASN A 136 7.55 -6.49 16.96
C ASN A 136 8.26 -5.14 17.08
N LYS A 137 8.61 -4.56 15.93
CA LYS A 137 9.04 -3.16 15.80
C LYS A 137 8.01 -2.40 14.99
N VAL A 138 7.24 -1.57 15.68
CA VAL A 138 6.15 -0.81 15.05
C VAL A 138 6.61 0.60 14.78
N VAL A 139 6.48 1.07 13.55
CA VAL A 139 6.51 2.50 13.25
C VAL A 139 5.10 2.95 12.96
N HIS A 140 4.66 4.04 13.56
CA HIS A 140 3.34 4.58 13.31
C HIS A 140 3.37 6.09 13.18
N TYR A 141 2.33 6.60 12.53
CA TYR A 141 2.01 8.00 12.47
C TYR A 141 0.63 8.20 13.12
N LYS A 142 0.56 9.07 14.12
CA LYS A 142 -0.69 9.55 14.71
C LYS A 142 -1.08 10.89 14.09
N HIS A 143 -2.17 10.91 13.35
CA HIS A 143 -2.72 12.16 12.80
C HIS A 143 -3.34 13.01 13.93
N ASP A 144 -3.25 14.33 13.81
CA ASP A 144 -3.79 15.25 14.81
C ASP A 144 -5.32 15.31 14.79
N GLN A 145 -5.90 15.04 13.62
CA GLN A 145 -7.33 14.84 13.39
C GLN A 145 -7.62 13.39 13.02
N ARG A 146 -8.89 12.98 13.08
CA ARG A 146 -9.31 11.71 12.49
C ARG A 146 -9.51 11.86 10.99
N PHE A 147 -9.35 10.76 10.25
CA PHE A 147 -9.47 10.72 8.80
C PHE A 147 -10.32 9.53 8.34
N ASP A 148 -11.09 9.74 7.27
CA ASP A 148 -11.99 8.73 6.70
C ASP A 148 -11.35 8.03 5.51
N SER A 149 -10.29 8.60 4.94
CA SER A 149 -9.51 7.92 3.91
C SER A 149 -8.04 8.27 3.97
N ILE A 150 -7.22 7.34 3.49
CA ILE A 150 -5.78 7.48 3.41
C ILE A 150 -5.27 6.84 2.13
N TYR A 151 -4.44 7.57 1.39
CA TYR A 151 -3.48 6.99 0.45
C TYR A 151 -2.13 6.92 1.16
N ALA A 152 -1.51 5.75 1.16
CA ALA A 152 -0.16 5.58 1.70
C ALA A 152 0.71 4.85 0.69
N THR A 153 1.96 5.29 0.55
CA THR A 153 2.99 4.59 -0.22
C THR A 153 4.29 4.60 0.55
N TRP A 154 5.06 3.52 0.42
CA TRP A 154 6.39 3.41 1.00
C TRP A 154 7.20 2.40 0.22
N TRP A 155 8.52 2.54 0.30
CA TRP A 155 9.45 1.51 -0.12
C TRP A 155 9.68 0.55 1.05
N ILE A 156 9.68 -0.74 0.75
CA ILE A 156 9.85 -1.81 1.74
C ILE A 156 10.93 -2.77 1.27
N TYR A 157 11.93 -2.99 2.11
CA TYR A 157 12.87 -4.09 1.97
C TYR A 157 12.48 -5.14 2.98
N PHE A 158 12.20 -6.34 2.51
CA PHE A 158 11.88 -7.49 3.34
C PHE A 158 12.79 -8.64 2.96
N ASP A 159 13.45 -9.24 3.94
CA ASP A 159 14.35 -10.37 3.74
C ASP A 159 14.25 -11.30 4.96
N PRO A 160 13.42 -12.34 4.90
CA PRO A 160 13.37 -13.36 5.93
C PRO A 160 14.70 -14.12 5.96
N ILE A 161 15.47 -13.92 7.02
CA ILE A 161 16.82 -14.48 7.19
C ILE A 161 16.73 -15.90 7.74
N LYS A 162 15.83 -16.13 8.70
CA LYS A 162 15.54 -17.44 9.28
C LYS A 162 14.04 -17.69 9.31
N TYR A 163 13.64 -18.82 8.74
CA TYR A 163 12.25 -19.28 8.72
C TYR A 163 12.02 -20.27 9.85
N ALA A 164 10.98 -20.03 10.63
CA ALA A 164 10.27 -21.11 11.30
C ALA A 164 9.10 -21.56 10.41
N ASP A 165 8.63 -22.79 10.62
CA ASP A 165 7.31 -23.17 10.13
C ASP A 165 6.28 -22.24 10.81
N ASN A 166 5.29 -21.76 10.07
CA ASN A 166 4.19 -20.95 10.63
C ASN A 166 4.54 -19.49 10.97
N THR A 167 5.47 -18.86 10.23
CA THR A 167 5.79 -17.45 10.43
C THR A 167 4.74 -16.52 9.86
N GLN A 168 4.45 -15.46 10.60
CA GLN A 168 3.55 -14.38 10.25
C GLN A 168 4.29 -13.05 10.17
N TRP A 169 4.19 -12.36 9.03
CA TRP A 169 4.55 -10.94 8.94
C TRP A 169 3.28 -10.08 8.90
N LYS A 170 3.14 -9.11 9.81
CA LYS A 170 2.09 -8.10 9.67
C LYS A 170 2.74 -6.88 9.02
N MET A 171 2.29 -6.43 7.86
CA MET A 171 3.02 -5.38 7.12
C MET A 171 2.58 -3.97 7.54
N TRP A 172 1.26 -3.72 7.60
CA TRP A 172 0.71 -2.42 7.91
C TRP A 172 -0.67 -2.55 8.58
N ARG A 173 -1.12 -1.48 9.25
CA ARG A 173 -2.50 -1.33 9.74
C ARG A 173 -2.98 0.13 9.79
N VAL A 174 -4.29 0.35 9.80
CA VAL A 174 -4.92 1.59 10.30
C VAL A 174 -5.71 1.31 11.58
N SER A 175 -5.85 2.32 12.46
CA SER A 175 -6.56 2.18 13.74
C SER A 175 -7.25 3.48 14.16
N ASP A 176 -8.39 3.35 14.84
CA ASP A 176 -9.25 4.42 15.37
C ASP A 176 -8.88 4.87 16.81
N ASP A 177 -7.98 4.15 17.48
CA ASP A 177 -7.76 4.30 18.92
C ASP A 177 -7.24 5.69 19.26
N ALA A 178 -7.99 6.40 20.12
CA ALA A 178 -7.54 7.65 20.72
C ALA A 178 -6.42 7.42 21.76
N GLY A 179 -6.28 6.18 22.23
CA GLY A 179 -5.35 5.67 23.21
C GLY A 179 -3.97 5.30 22.68
N THR A 180 -3.36 4.33 23.35
CA THR A 180 -1.97 3.94 23.10
C THR A 180 -2.00 2.72 22.22
N VAL A 181 -1.62 2.85 20.95
CA VAL A 181 -1.42 1.71 20.05
C VAL A 181 -0.50 0.69 20.74
N THR A 182 -1.07 -0.40 21.23
CA THR A 182 -0.34 -1.57 21.71
C THR A 182 -0.28 -2.65 20.62
N ALA A 183 0.57 -3.65 20.82
CA ALA A 183 0.63 -4.81 19.93
C ALA A 183 -0.62 -5.70 19.98
N SER A 184 -1.49 -5.54 20.99
CA SER A 184 -2.59 -6.46 21.30
C SER A 184 -3.99 -5.85 21.19
N ASP A 185 -4.15 -4.64 20.64
CA ASP A 185 -5.44 -3.95 20.67
C ASP A 185 -6.46 -4.61 19.74
N ASN A 186 -7.25 -5.48 20.34
CA ASN A 186 -8.31 -6.28 19.73
C ASN A 186 -9.66 -5.55 19.65
N CYS A 187 -9.74 -4.26 19.99
CA CYS A 187 -11.02 -3.56 20.21
C CYS A 187 -11.31 -2.41 19.23
N ALA A 188 -10.57 -2.30 18.12
CA ALA A 188 -10.48 -1.06 17.34
C ALA A 188 -10.32 -1.36 15.84
N SER A 189 -11.38 -1.87 15.19
CA SER A 189 -11.50 -2.30 13.76
C SER A 189 -10.23 -2.16 12.90
N PRO A 190 -9.15 -2.93 13.17
CA PRO A 190 -7.91 -2.66 12.46
C PRO A 190 -7.97 -3.34 11.10
N TYR A 191 -7.81 -2.53 10.05
CA TYR A 191 -7.46 -3.06 8.73
C TYR A 191 -6.00 -3.43 8.78
N GLN A 192 -5.66 -4.69 8.56
CA GLN A 192 -4.30 -5.17 8.62
C GLN A 192 -3.98 -6.07 7.44
N ASN A 193 -2.75 -5.97 6.95
CA ASN A 193 -2.23 -6.99 6.05
C ASN A 193 -1.30 -7.96 6.78
N SER A 194 -1.49 -9.24 6.54
CA SER A 194 -0.68 -10.33 7.09
C SER A 194 -0.13 -11.23 5.98
N TYR A 195 1.08 -11.70 6.20
CA TYR A 195 1.75 -12.77 5.48
C TYR A 195 1.72 -14.00 6.36
N TRP A 196 1.52 -15.17 5.79
CA TRP A 196 1.45 -16.42 6.53
C TRP A 196 2.19 -17.53 5.77
N SER A 197 2.95 -18.36 6.46
CA SER A 197 3.62 -19.52 5.84
C SER A 197 3.39 -20.79 6.64
N GLU A 198 2.58 -21.73 6.17
CA GLU A 198 2.35 -23.01 6.87
C GLU A 198 3.29 -24.12 6.33
N GLY A 199 4.33 -24.48 7.09
CA GLY A 199 5.24 -25.59 6.74
C GLY A 199 6.00 -25.41 5.42
N ASP A 200 6.15 -26.50 4.66
CA ASP A 200 6.81 -26.54 3.33
C ASP A 200 5.93 -25.97 2.20
N ASP A 201 4.68 -25.60 2.46
CA ASP A 201 3.75 -25.14 1.43
C ASP A 201 4.10 -23.71 0.95
N PRO A 202 3.77 -23.38 -0.32
CA PRO A 202 4.01 -22.05 -0.84
C PRO A 202 3.24 -21.03 0.00
N VAL A 203 4.01 -20.04 0.47
CA VAL A 203 3.60 -18.82 1.15
C VAL A 203 2.19 -18.34 0.78
N GLU A 204 1.32 -18.19 1.80
CA GLU A 204 0.00 -17.59 1.68
C GLU A 204 0.06 -16.08 1.97
N TYR A 205 -0.58 -15.28 1.12
CA TYR A 205 -0.80 -13.86 1.36
C TYR A 205 -2.22 -13.64 1.87
N GLU A 206 -2.37 -13.00 3.03
CA GLU A 206 -3.68 -12.80 3.66
C GLU A 206 -3.91 -11.31 3.97
N THR A 207 -4.74 -10.65 3.16
CA THR A 207 -5.36 -9.39 3.60
C THR A 207 -6.43 -9.75 4.64
N ILE A 208 -6.16 -9.48 5.91
CA ILE A 208 -7.11 -9.81 6.98
C ILE A 208 -7.90 -8.56 7.38
N PHE A 209 -9.20 -8.63 7.14
CA PHE A 209 -10.15 -7.69 7.70
C PHE A 209 -10.49 -8.13 9.13
N HIS A 210 -9.73 -7.64 10.10
CA HIS A 210 -10.05 -7.83 11.51
C HIS A 210 -11.18 -6.87 11.90
N CYS A 211 -12.42 -7.27 11.67
CA CYS A 211 -13.50 -6.80 12.55
C CYS A 211 -13.47 -7.76 13.75
N LEU A 212 -12.65 -7.47 14.75
CA LEU A 212 -12.64 -8.28 15.99
C LEU A 212 -13.89 -7.94 16.78
N PHE A 213 -14.97 -8.67 16.51
CA PHE A 213 -16.26 -8.53 17.18
C PHE A 213 -16.16 -9.11 18.60
N GLY A 214 -15.79 -8.28 19.57
CA GLY A 214 -15.87 -8.60 21.00
C GLY A 214 -17.29 -8.53 21.59
N CYS A 215 -18.32 -8.43 20.74
CA CYS A 215 -19.71 -8.22 21.15
C CYS A 215 -20.56 -9.41 20.70
N ASP A 216 -21.25 -10.07 21.64
CA ASP A 216 -22.17 -11.19 21.38
C ASP A 216 -23.23 -10.82 20.33
N TRP A 217 -23.12 -11.37 19.13
CA TRP A 217 -24.02 -11.09 18.00
C TRP A 217 -25.37 -11.82 18.09
N PRO A 218 -26.49 -11.18 17.67
CA PRO A 218 -27.64 -11.89 17.12
C PRO A 218 -27.36 -12.29 15.66
N ALA A 219 -27.74 -13.52 15.27
CA ALA A 219 -27.40 -14.19 14.01
C ALA A 219 -27.90 -13.55 12.67
N ALA A 220 -28.25 -12.27 12.63
CA ALA A 220 -29.02 -11.65 11.54
C ALA A 220 -28.22 -10.75 10.58
N MET A 221 -27.00 -10.30 10.90
CA MET A 221 -26.21 -9.44 10.00
C MET A 221 -25.24 -10.28 9.14
N ARG A 222 -25.76 -11.12 8.25
CA ARG A 222 -24.91 -11.65 7.17
C ARG A 222 -24.52 -10.48 6.27
N CYS A 223 -23.26 -10.36 5.88
CA CYS A 223 -22.86 -9.50 4.77
C CYS A 223 -23.76 -9.85 3.56
N THR A 224 -24.76 -9.02 3.29
CA THR A 224 -25.74 -9.26 2.24
C THR A 224 -25.19 -8.71 0.93
N ALA A 225 -24.50 -9.57 0.17
CA ALA A 225 -24.61 -9.73 -1.29
C ALA A 225 -23.34 -10.43 -1.83
N ASP A 226 -23.53 -11.59 -2.45
CA ASP A 226 -22.63 -12.27 -3.40
C ASP A 226 -21.17 -12.54 -3.01
N LEU A 227 -20.84 -12.45 -1.72
CA LEU A 227 -19.56 -12.95 -1.25
C LEU A 227 -19.64 -14.47 -1.04
N VAL A 228 -19.05 -15.21 -1.97
CA VAL A 228 -18.91 -16.67 -1.84
C VAL A 228 -17.97 -16.95 -0.68
N VAL A 229 -18.51 -17.04 0.53
CA VAL A 229 -17.87 -17.77 1.62
C VAL A 229 -17.87 -19.22 1.17
N ASP A 230 -16.74 -19.69 0.67
CA ASP A 230 -16.58 -21.03 0.11
C ASP A 230 -16.98 -22.08 1.17
N PRO A 231 -18.15 -22.73 1.04
CA PRO A 231 -18.57 -23.75 1.99
C PRO A 231 -17.95 -25.09 1.59
N PRO A 232 -17.48 -25.93 2.54
CA PRO A 232 -17.70 -25.86 3.98
C PRO A 232 -16.40 -25.51 4.74
N TYR A 233 -16.23 -24.26 5.13
CA TYR A 233 -15.24 -23.94 6.16
C TYR A 233 -15.84 -24.27 7.54
N GLU A 234 -15.52 -25.45 8.09
CA GLU A 234 -15.73 -25.69 9.52
C GLU A 234 -14.74 -24.82 10.31
N PRO A 235 -15.20 -23.99 11.26
CA PRO A 235 -14.32 -23.15 12.06
C PRO A 235 -13.38 -24.04 12.88
N ARG A 236 -12.10 -24.15 12.46
CA ARG A 236 -11.11 -25.03 13.08
C ARG A 236 -10.69 -24.65 14.51
N TYR A 237 -11.15 -23.53 15.06
CA TYR A 237 -10.65 -23.01 16.35
C TYR A 237 -11.71 -22.41 17.28
N GLY A 238 -12.97 -22.88 17.24
CA GLY A 238 -13.95 -22.57 18.30
C GLY A 238 -14.29 -21.09 18.51
N ASP A 239 -13.77 -20.19 17.68
CA ASP A 239 -14.02 -18.75 17.73
C ASP A 239 -14.96 -18.37 16.59
N PRO A 240 -16.28 -18.25 16.83
CA PRO A 240 -17.28 -18.03 15.79
C PRO A 240 -17.25 -16.62 15.20
N TYR A 241 -16.27 -15.78 15.54
CA TYR A 241 -16.32 -14.32 15.33
C TYR A 241 -15.28 -13.76 14.36
N GLN A 242 -14.45 -14.58 13.71
CA GLN A 242 -13.53 -14.12 12.66
C GLN A 242 -14.07 -14.43 11.26
N TYR A 243 -14.53 -13.41 10.54
CA TYR A 243 -14.73 -13.49 9.10
C TYR A 243 -13.39 -13.25 8.41
N ARG A 244 -12.67 -14.34 8.11
CA ARG A 244 -11.48 -14.27 7.26
C ARG A 244 -11.90 -14.27 5.80
N TYR A 245 -11.63 -13.15 5.14
CA TYR A 245 -11.70 -13.08 3.69
C TYR A 245 -10.43 -13.72 3.12
N HIS A 246 -10.42 -15.05 3.06
CA HIS A 246 -9.44 -15.73 2.24
C HIS A 246 -9.86 -15.57 0.80
N ASN A 247 -9.16 -14.70 0.06
CA ASN A 247 -9.13 -14.87 -1.38
C ASN A 247 -8.28 -16.12 -1.65
N ARG A 248 -8.86 -17.32 -1.52
CA ARG A 248 -8.19 -18.62 -1.72
C ARG A 248 -8.33 -19.13 -3.17
N GLY A 249 -8.92 -18.32 -4.05
CA GLY A 249 -9.32 -18.74 -5.39
C GLY A 249 -8.19 -18.90 -6.42
N ALA A 250 -6.95 -18.54 -6.11
CA ALA A 250 -5.83 -18.60 -7.06
C ALA A 250 -4.54 -19.15 -6.41
N THR A 251 -4.51 -20.43 -6.07
CA THR A 251 -3.40 -21.12 -5.37
C THR A 251 -2.03 -21.10 -6.07
N GLU A 252 -1.88 -20.48 -7.25
CA GLU A 252 -0.60 -20.43 -7.98
C GLU A 252 0.02 -19.02 -8.09
N ASP A 253 -0.67 -17.93 -7.71
CA ASP A 253 -0.18 -16.55 -7.97
C ASP A 253 0.15 -15.71 -6.71
N TYR A 254 -0.07 -16.20 -5.48
CA TYR A 254 0.10 -15.38 -4.27
C TYR A 254 1.56 -15.07 -3.91
N ALA A 255 2.49 -16.02 -4.12
CA ALA A 255 3.92 -15.74 -3.93
C ALA A 255 4.44 -14.65 -4.89
N VAL A 256 3.77 -14.46 -6.05
CA VAL A 256 4.11 -13.41 -7.01
C VAL A 256 3.69 -12.02 -6.51
N ASN A 257 2.81 -11.92 -5.52
CA ASN A 257 2.23 -10.66 -5.08
C ASN A 257 2.93 -10.07 -3.84
N LEU A 258 3.95 -10.73 -3.31
CA LEU A 258 4.69 -10.28 -2.14
C LEU A 258 5.89 -9.39 -2.48
N PRO A 259 6.37 -8.56 -1.52
CA PRO A 259 7.71 -7.99 -1.65
C PRO A 259 8.71 -9.11 -1.91
N GLN A 260 9.51 -8.96 -2.95
CA GLN A 260 10.51 -9.97 -3.29
C GLN A 260 11.60 -9.97 -2.20
N PRO A 261 11.89 -11.12 -1.57
CA PRO A 261 12.93 -11.23 -0.57
C PRO A 261 14.24 -10.62 -1.04
N GLY A 262 14.86 -9.82 -0.18
CA GLY A 262 16.17 -9.25 -0.46
C GLY A 262 16.16 -8.06 -1.45
N THR A 263 15.00 -7.49 -1.75
CA THR A 263 14.86 -6.36 -2.68
C THR A 263 13.91 -5.30 -2.17
N TRP A 264 14.13 -4.05 -2.58
CA TRP A 264 13.19 -2.96 -2.34
C TRP A 264 11.98 -3.09 -3.26
N CYS A 265 10.79 -3.14 -2.70
CA CYS A 265 9.52 -3.06 -3.43
C CYS A 265 8.77 -1.81 -2.99
N ARG A 266 7.99 -1.19 -3.87
CA ARG A 266 7.07 -0.12 -3.47
C ARG A 266 5.72 -0.73 -3.15
N ALA A 267 5.23 -0.49 -1.95
CA ALA A 267 3.87 -0.82 -1.56
C ALA A 267 3.02 0.45 -1.58
N GLU A 268 1.78 0.34 -2.05
CA GLU A 268 0.84 1.45 -2.07
C GLU A 268 -0.54 0.95 -1.67
N ILE A 269 -1.22 1.69 -0.80
CA ILE A 269 -2.59 1.41 -0.42
C ILE A 269 -3.45 2.65 -0.58
N PHE A 270 -4.72 2.40 -0.81
CA PHE A 270 -5.78 3.33 -0.50
C PHE A 270 -6.80 2.64 0.38
N LEU A 271 -7.22 3.32 1.43
CA LEU A 271 -8.37 2.93 2.24
C LEU A 271 -9.35 4.10 2.31
N GLN A 272 -10.63 3.78 2.21
CA GLN A 272 -11.73 4.65 2.55
C GLN A 272 -12.66 3.90 3.50
N ALA A 273 -12.91 4.52 4.65
CA ALA A 273 -13.86 4.07 5.63
C ALA A 273 -15.26 4.01 5.02
N SER A 274 -16.00 3.00 5.43
CA SER A 274 -17.43 2.94 5.18
C SER A 274 -18.17 3.85 6.17
N ASP A 275 -19.37 4.28 5.79
CA ASP A 275 -20.33 4.79 6.76
C ASP A 275 -20.72 3.69 7.76
N VAL A 276 -21.23 4.07 8.94
CA VAL A 276 -21.72 3.13 9.96
C VAL A 276 -22.77 2.21 9.33
N ASP A 277 -22.56 0.90 9.41
CA ASP A 277 -23.50 -0.14 8.96
C ASP A 277 -23.82 -0.11 7.45
N VAL A 278 -23.05 0.64 6.64
CA VAL A 278 -23.19 0.70 5.18
C VAL A 278 -21.89 0.21 4.55
N ALA A 279 -21.96 -0.80 3.70
CA ALA A 279 -20.78 -1.38 3.04
C ALA A 279 -20.35 -0.53 1.81
N ASN A 280 -19.95 0.72 2.02
CA ASN A 280 -19.50 1.64 0.97
C ASN A 280 -18.03 2.09 1.12
N GLY A 281 -17.26 1.40 1.98
CA GLY A 281 -15.82 1.56 2.06
C GLY A 281 -15.12 1.05 0.81
N ARG A 282 -13.86 1.45 0.64
CA ARG A 282 -13.04 1.11 -0.52
C ARG A 282 -11.64 0.75 -0.08
N PHE A 283 -11.03 -0.20 -0.77
CA PHE A 283 -9.66 -0.61 -0.50
C PHE A 283 -8.98 -1.02 -1.80
N TRP A 284 -7.75 -0.61 -2.00
CA TRP A 284 -6.87 -1.30 -2.93
C TRP A 284 -5.45 -1.31 -2.42
N LEU A 285 -4.69 -2.30 -2.89
CA LEU A 285 -3.28 -2.46 -2.59
C LEU A 285 -2.54 -2.80 -3.88
N SER A 286 -1.41 -2.15 -4.11
CA SER A 286 -0.44 -2.50 -5.13
C SER A 286 0.93 -2.74 -4.54
N ILE A 287 1.66 -3.65 -5.16
CA ILE A 287 3.08 -3.89 -4.91
C ILE A 287 3.80 -3.80 -6.25
N ASN A 288 4.81 -2.92 -6.33
CA ASN A 288 5.66 -2.72 -7.49
C ASN A 288 7.06 -3.29 -7.19
N LYS A 289 7.40 -4.39 -7.84
CA LYS A 289 8.73 -5.01 -7.76
C LYS A 289 9.72 -4.29 -8.69
N PRO A 290 11.02 -4.30 -8.38
CA PRO A 290 12.03 -3.72 -9.27
C PRO A 290 11.96 -4.29 -10.69
N GLY A 291 11.82 -3.39 -11.67
CA GLY A 291 11.81 -3.78 -13.09
C GLY A 291 10.47 -4.34 -13.59
N GLU A 292 9.47 -4.44 -12.73
CA GLU A 292 8.11 -4.84 -13.10
C GLU A 292 7.17 -3.63 -13.09
N PRO A 293 6.17 -3.57 -13.99
CA PRO A 293 5.12 -2.56 -13.91
C PRO A 293 4.30 -2.70 -12.64
N ARG A 294 3.69 -1.58 -12.21
CA ARG A 294 2.78 -1.54 -11.06
C ARG A 294 1.64 -2.54 -11.23
N LYS A 295 1.45 -3.40 -10.21
CA LYS A 295 0.35 -4.38 -10.16
C LYS A 295 -0.54 -4.12 -8.95
N ILE A 296 -1.83 -3.94 -9.19
CA ILE A 296 -2.85 -3.97 -8.13
C ILE A 296 -3.07 -5.44 -7.76
N ILE A 297 -2.78 -5.79 -6.51
CA ILE A 297 -2.87 -7.16 -6.01
C ILE A 297 -4.18 -7.40 -5.24
N ASP A 298 -4.79 -6.34 -4.73
CA ASP A 298 -6.11 -6.39 -4.12
C ASP A 298 -6.91 -5.13 -4.46
N ASN A 299 -8.21 -5.27 -4.72
CA ASN A 299 -9.05 -4.19 -5.20
C ASN A 299 -10.54 -4.40 -4.86
N TRP A 300 -10.98 -3.74 -3.80
CA TRP A 300 -12.34 -3.70 -3.29
C TRP A 300 -12.90 -2.31 -3.58
N VAL A 301 -13.45 -2.14 -4.78
CA VAL A 301 -13.84 -0.80 -5.26
C VAL A 301 -15.13 -0.29 -4.63
N ASP A 302 -15.95 -1.17 -4.05
CA ASP A 302 -17.17 -0.88 -3.29
C ASP A 302 -17.50 -2.13 -2.43
N GLY A 303 -18.43 -2.02 -1.47
CA GLY A 303 -18.89 -3.19 -0.71
C GLY A 303 -18.09 -3.52 0.53
N LEU A 304 -17.09 -2.70 0.90
CA LEU A 304 -16.33 -2.91 2.13
C LEU A 304 -17.05 -2.24 3.30
N LEU A 305 -17.40 -3.02 4.33
CA LEU A 305 -17.90 -2.49 5.59
C LEU A 305 -16.74 -2.35 6.57
N THR A 306 -16.48 -1.13 7.03
CA THR A 306 -15.37 -0.82 7.96
C THR A 306 -15.79 -0.39 9.34
N HIS A 307 -17.00 0.11 9.48
CA HIS A 307 -17.54 0.54 10.76
C HIS A 307 -18.93 -0.02 10.95
N THR A 308 -19.20 -0.50 12.15
CA THR A 308 -20.54 -0.94 12.57
C THR A 308 -20.94 -0.16 13.81
N SER A 309 -22.25 0.02 14.00
CA SER A 309 -22.78 0.68 15.19
C SER A 309 -22.53 -0.12 16.48
N GLU A 310 -22.18 -1.40 16.36
CA GLU A 310 -21.91 -2.30 17.48
C GLU A 310 -20.45 -2.27 17.95
N CYS A 311 -19.48 -2.14 17.03
CA CYS A 311 -18.05 -2.17 17.36
C CYS A 311 -17.50 -0.83 17.83
N CYS A 312 -18.08 0.27 17.35
CA CYS A 312 -17.53 1.60 17.57
C CYS A 312 -18.38 2.32 18.62
N SER A 313 -17.99 2.18 19.89
CA SER A 313 -18.62 2.94 20.98
C SER A 313 -18.45 4.46 20.78
N ASP A 314 -17.43 4.86 20.01
CA ASP A 314 -17.31 6.14 19.34
C ASP A 314 -17.87 6.03 17.91
N GLN A 315 -19.04 6.60 17.66
CA GLN A 315 -19.69 6.60 16.33
C GLN A 315 -18.94 7.45 15.27
N THR A 316 -17.64 7.66 15.44
CA THR A 316 -16.78 8.42 14.55
C THR A 316 -16.09 7.44 13.60
N ASN A 317 -16.68 7.23 12.41
CA ASN A 317 -16.24 6.31 11.33
C ASN A 317 -14.85 6.60 10.73
N SER A 318 -13.85 6.76 11.58
CA SER A 318 -12.64 7.49 11.20
C SER A 318 -11.45 6.97 11.99
N TRP A 319 -10.34 6.81 11.28
CA TRP A 319 -9.08 6.36 11.84
C TRP A 319 -8.25 7.55 12.32
N GLN A 320 -7.27 7.30 13.17
CA GLN A 320 -6.29 8.31 13.61
C GLN A 320 -4.84 7.85 13.40
N HIS A 321 -4.63 6.55 13.24
CA HIS A 321 -3.30 5.96 13.15
C HIS A 321 -3.08 5.26 11.82
N PHE A 322 -1.91 5.48 11.22
CA PHE A 322 -1.34 4.61 10.20
C PHE A 322 -0.10 3.93 10.78
N VAL A 323 0.07 2.64 10.53
CA VAL A 323 1.07 1.83 11.18
C VAL A 323 1.78 0.95 10.17
N LEU A 324 3.10 0.92 10.22
CA LEU A 324 3.99 -0.02 9.58
C LEU A 324 4.47 -1.02 10.64
N HIS A 325 4.19 -2.30 10.45
CA HIS A 325 4.53 -3.35 11.40
C HIS A 325 5.78 -4.11 10.96
N GLY A 326 6.81 -4.11 11.81
CA GLY A 326 7.87 -5.11 11.79
C GLY A 326 7.52 -6.26 12.73
N TYR A 327 6.31 -6.84 12.61
CA TYR A 327 5.93 -8.01 13.40
C TYR A 327 6.33 -9.28 12.66
N TRP A 328 7.17 -10.12 13.23
CA TRP A 328 7.56 -11.41 12.65
C TRP A 328 7.61 -12.44 13.77
N ASP A 329 6.70 -13.40 13.72
CA ASP A 329 6.46 -14.32 14.83
C ASP A 329 5.86 -15.63 14.32
N ASP A 330 6.06 -16.71 15.07
CA ASP A 330 5.33 -17.95 14.91
C ASP A 330 4.08 -17.90 15.79
N ASN A 331 2.87 -18.19 15.28
CA ASN A 331 1.75 -18.43 16.22
C ASN A 331 1.88 -19.78 16.95
N GLY A 332 3.01 -20.48 16.81
CA GLY A 332 3.29 -21.80 17.37
C GLY A 332 3.86 -21.78 18.80
N GLY A 333 4.51 -20.69 19.20
CA GLY A 333 4.97 -20.44 20.57
C GLY A 333 6.25 -21.16 21.00
N ASP A 334 6.97 -21.83 20.09
CA ASP A 334 8.14 -22.66 20.44
C ASP A 334 9.40 -22.36 19.61
N PHE A 335 9.36 -21.39 18.70
CA PHE A 335 10.51 -21.01 17.88
C PHE A 335 11.09 -19.66 18.35
N HIS A 336 12.40 -19.62 18.63
CA HIS A 336 13.11 -18.45 19.14
C HIS A 336 14.21 -17.97 18.18
N ASP A 337 14.27 -18.55 16.98
CA ASP A 337 15.36 -18.32 16.03
C ASP A 337 14.89 -17.59 14.77
N GLU A 338 13.70 -16.99 14.76
CA GLU A 338 13.23 -16.20 13.63
C GLU A 338 13.94 -14.85 13.52
N GLU A 339 14.31 -14.53 12.29
CA GLU A 339 15.04 -13.31 11.98
C GLU A 339 14.56 -12.79 10.62
N ALA A 340 14.19 -11.52 10.57
CA ALA A 340 13.81 -10.86 9.33
C ALA A 340 14.40 -9.45 9.28
N ALA A 341 15.05 -9.15 8.16
CA ALA A 341 15.48 -7.80 7.83
C ALA A 341 14.29 -7.04 7.23
N ILE A 342 13.83 -5.99 7.93
CA ILE A 342 12.67 -5.19 7.56
C ILE A 342 13.06 -3.72 7.58
N TYR A 343 12.96 -3.05 6.44
CA TYR A 343 13.28 -1.63 6.32
C TYR A 343 12.18 -0.91 5.57
N TYR A 344 11.90 0.31 6.03
CA TYR A 344 10.97 1.23 5.40
C TYR A 344 11.70 2.47 4.95
N ASP A 345 11.38 2.95 3.76
CA ASP A 345 11.92 4.19 3.24
C ASP A 345 10.83 4.96 2.48
N ASP A 346 11.04 6.27 2.34
CA ASP A 346 10.17 7.14 1.53
C ASP A 346 8.67 6.98 1.86
N VAL A 347 8.33 6.94 3.15
CA VAL A 347 6.95 6.79 3.60
C VAL A 347 6.19 8.08 3.34
N TYR A 348 5.11 7.99 2.57
CA TYR A 348 4.23 9.10 2.24
C TYR A 348 2.79 8.73 2.56
N LEU A 349 2.16 9.54 3.39
CA LEU A 349 0.77 9.44 3.79
C LEU A 349 0.04 10.69 3.28
N GLN A 350 -1.08 10.48 2.61
CA GLN A 350 -2.00 11.53 2.23
C GLN A 350 -3.38 11.20 2.78
N PHE A 351 -3.93 12.12 3.56
CA PHE A 351 -5.23 11.95 4.16
C PHE A 351 -6.31 12.55 3.26
N ASN A 352 -7.49 11.93 3.26
CA ASN A 352 -8.68 12.43 2.56
C ASN A 352 -8.52 12.59 1.04
N GLY A 353 -7.78 11.70 0.37
CA GLY A 353 -7.72 11.60 -1.10
C GLY A 353 -6.57 10.76 -1.64
N THR A 354 -6.55 10.51 -2.94
CA THR A 354 -5.49 9.75 -3.67
C THR A 354 -4.75 10.55 -4.75
N ALA A 355 -5.17 11.79 -5.02
CA ALA A 355 -4.53 12.65 -6.00
C ALA A 355 -3.09 12.92 -5.61
N ARG A 356 -2.15 12.81 -6.54
CA ARG A 356 -0.71 12.85 -6.25
C ARG A 356 0.10 13.19 -7.48
N VAL A 357 1.38 13.47 -7.27
CA VAL A 357 2.35 13.66 -8.34
C VAL A 357 3.41 12.58 -8.25
N GLU A 358 3.74 11.98 -9.39
CA GLU A 358 4.76 10.93 -9.47
C GLU A 358 5.79 11.22 -10.56
N LEU A 359 7.00 10.75 -10.32
CA LEU A 359 8.09 10.71 -11.28
C LEU A 359 8.28 9.26 -11.75
N GLY A 360 8.21 9.01 -13.06
CA GLY A 360 8.32 7.67 -13.63
C GLY A 360 9.43 7.53 -14.67
N ASN A 361 9.81 6.28 -14.96
CA ASN A 361 10.89 5.91 -15.88
C ASN A 361 10.44 5.61 -17.32
N ALA A 362 9.16 5.76 -17.63
CA ALA A 362 8.60 5.63 -18.97
C ALA A 362 7.75 6.86 -19.30
N ALA A 363 7.40 7.06 -20.57
CA ALA A 363 6.56 8.18 -21.04
C ALA A 363 5.05 7.94 -20.89
N GLN A 364 4.66 6.69 -20.65
CA GLN A 364 3.29 6.28 -20.33
C GLN A 364 3.29 5.72 -18.91
N PHE A 365 2.34 6.16 -18.09
CA PHE A 365 2.31 5.82 -16.66
C PHE A 365 2.18 4.32 -16.42
N GLU A 366 1.35 3.64 -17.20
CA GLU A 366 1.12 2.20 -17.15
C GLU A 366 2.34 1.36 -17.53
N ASN A 367 3.33 1.96 -18.19
CA ASN A 367 4.58 1.30 -18.59
C ASN A 367 5.73 1.59 -17.63
N CYS A 368 5.51 2.40 -16.58
CA CYS A 368 6.55 2.68 -15.61
C CYS A 368 6.83 1.43 -14.77
N THR A 369 8.11 1.06 -14.66
CA THR A 369 8.61 0.00 -13.78
C THR A 369 9.32 0.54 -12.55
N GLN A 370 9.48 1.87 -12.49
CA GLN A 370 9.95 2.62 -11.34
C GLN A 370 9.13 3.91 -11.29
N LEU A 371 8.59 4.20 -10.12
CA LEU A 371 7.77 5.37 -9.83
C LEU A 371 8.17 5.91 -8.46
N GLU A 372 8.45 7.21 -8.38
CA GLU A 372 8.80 7.91 -7.14
C GLU A 372 7.73 8.96 -6.82
N ILE A 373 7.15 8.85 -5.64
CA ILE A 373 6.16 9.81 -5.13
C ILE A 373 6.84 11.16 -4.85
N GLN A 374 6.14 12.25 -5.15
CA GLN A 374 6.62 13.60 -4.92
C GLN A 374 5.90 14.24 -3.73
N GLU A 375 6.62 15.01 -2.92
CA GLU A 375 6.02 15.66 -1.75
C GLU A 375 5.22 16.89 -2.17
N LEU A 376 3.92 16.89 -1.91
CA LEU A 376 3.04 18.01 -2.24
C LEU A 376 3.28 19.18 -1.28
N ARG A 377 3.40 20.39 -1.83
CA ARG A 377 3.46 21.66 -1.07
C ARG A 377 2.20 22.49 -1.26
N GLN A 378 1.59 22.42 -2.44
CA GLN A 378 0.36 23.12 -2.78
C GLN A 378 -0.36 22.40 -3.92
N TRP A 379 -1.70 22.37 -3.89
CA TRP A 379 -2.51 21.85 -4.99
C TRP A 379 -3.62 22.82 -5.38
N GLY A 380 -3.62 23.27 -6.63
CA GLY A 380 -4.66 24.12 -7.20
C GLY A 380 -5.00 23.71 -8.63
N ASP A 381 -6.11 24.26 -9.13
CA ASP A 381 -6.73 23.80 -10.39
C ASP A 381 -5.82 23.93 -11.62
N SER A 382 -4.91 24.90 -11.60
CA SER A 382 -3.97 25.17 -12.69
C SER A 382 -2.49 25.13 -12.28
N GLU A 383 -2.19 24.97 -10.99
CA GLU A 383 -0.82 24.94 -10.47
C GLU A 383 -0.72 23.97 -9.29
N ILE A 384 0.25 23.06 -9.36
CA ILE A 384 0.66 22.19 -8.25
C ILE A 384 2.11 22.54 -7.93
N VAL A 385 2.44 22.66 -6.64
CA VAL A 385 3.80 22.86 -6.16
C VAL A 385 4.22 21.62 -5.41
N ILE A 386 5.39 21.08 -5.77
CA ILE A 386 5.98 19.90 -5.13
C ILE A 386 7.40 20.21 -4.66
N GLU A 387 7.90 19.40 -3.75
CA GLU A 387 9.32 19.19 -3.56
C GLU A 387 9.77 17.96 -4.36
N LEU A 388 10.78 18.13 -5.20
CA LEU A 388 11.23 17.09 -6.12
C LEU A 388 12.00 15.99 -5.38
N ASN A 389 11.40 14.81 -5.28
CA ASN A 389 12.04 13.59 -4.83
C ASN A 389 12.61 12.81 -6.03
N HIS A 390 13.93 12.61 -6.07
CA HIS A 390 14.56 11.79 -7.12
C HIS A 390 14.39 10.30 -6.85
N GLY A 391 14.13 9.91 -5.60
CA GLY A 391 14.09 8.50 -5.19
C GLY A 391 15.36 7.77 -5.62
N ALA A 392 15.22 6.60 -6.22
CA ALA A 392 16.35 5.83 -6.75
C ALA A 392 16.78 6.24 -8.17
N PHE A 393 16.20 7.31 -8.76
CA PHE A 393 16.63 7.77 -10.07
C PHE A 393 18.02 8.42 -10.03
N THR A 394 18.90 7.97 -10.93
CA THR A 394 20.20 8.62 -11.11
C THR A 394 20.04 9.94 -11.86
N PRO A 395 20.74 11.01 -11.46
CA PRO A 395 20.78 12.24 -12.24
C PRO A 395 21.12 12.03 -13.72
N GLY A 396 20.41 12.73 -14.61
CA GLY A 396 20.55 12.57 -16.07
C GLY A 396 19.70 11.45 -16.68
N SER A 397 19.03 10.62 -15.89
CA SER A 397 18.07 9.63 -16.39
C SER A 397 16.88 10.31 -17.08
N ASP A 398 16.39 9.70 -18.15
CA ASP A 398 15.12 10.08 -18.76
C ASP A 398 13.98 9.73 -17.79
N THR A 399 13.23 10.76 -17.40
CA THR A 399 12.15 10.68 -16.42
C THR A 399 10.97 11.54 -16.85
N TRP A 400 9.78 11.16 -16.42
CA TRP A 400 8.52 11.78 -16.77
C TRP A 400 7.70 12.07 -15.52
N LEU A 401 7.11 13.25 -15.47
CA LEU A 401 6.25 13.69 -14.37
C LEU A 401 4.78 13.45 -14.74
N TYR A 402 4.02 12.97 -13.77
CA TYR A 402 2.60 12.62 -13.88
C TYR A 402 1.80 13.31 -12.76
N VAL A 403 0.61 13.79 -13.09
CA VAL A 403 -0.42 14.16 -12.12
C VAL A 403 -1.49 13.08 -12.16
N VAL A 404 -1.81 12.50 -11.00
CA VAL A 404 -2.89 11.53 -10.83
C VAL A 404 -3.97 12.20 -9.99
N LEU A 405 -5.23 12.17 -10.42
CA LEU A 405 -6.37 12.71 -9.67
C LEU A 405 -6.96 11.67 -8.71
N ASP A 406 -7.91 12.10 -7.87
CA ASP A 406 -8.55 11.25 -6.86
C ASP A 406 -9.35 10.08 -7.46
N ASP A 407 -9.81 10.22 -8.70
CA ASP A 407 -10.50 9.18 -9.47
C ASP A 407 -9.53 8.21 -10.18
N GLY A 408 -8.22 8.41 -10.02
CA GLY A 408 -7.18 7.64 -10.68
C GLY A 408 -6.86 8.09 -12.12
N THR A 409 -7.51 9.14 -12.64
CA THR A 409 -7.21 9.68 -13.96
C THR A 409 -5.81 10.28 -13.97
N VAL A 410 -4.99 9.84 -14.93
CA VAL A 410 -3.60 10.29 -15.09
C VAL A 410 -3.51 11.35 -16.18
N SER A 411 -2.70 12.39 -15.95
CA SER A 411 -2.42 13.43 -16.95
C SER A 411 -1.61 12.91 -18.13
N ASN A 412 -1.45 13.74 -19.17
CA ASN A 412 -0.31 13.55 -20.06
C ASN A 412 1.00 13.61 -19.28
N SER A 413 2.01 12.88 -19.76
CA SER A 413 3.36 12.95 -19.20
C SER A 413 4.08 14.22 -19.63
N MET A 414 5.02 14.68 -18.80
CA MET A 414 5.94 15.77 -19.15
C MET A 414 7.38 15.35 -18.83
N PRO A 415 8.34 15.46 -19.76
CA PRO A 415 9.74 15.16 -19.46
C PRO A 415 10.29 16.05 -18.33
N ALA A 416 10.84 15.45 -17.28
CA ALA A 416 11.39 16.17 -16.14
C ALA A 416 12.90 16.48 -16.31
N ARG A 417 13.66 15.49 -16.81
CA ARG A 417 15.14 15.48 -16.95
C ARG A 417 15.86 15.94 -15.69
N LEU A 418 16.21 14.99 -14.84
CA LEU A 418 16.89 15.25 -13.57
C LEU A 418 18.28 15.83 -13.79
N LYS A 419 18.68 16.77 -12.94
CA LYS A 419 20.04 17.31 -12.89
C LYS A 419 20.78 16.74 -11.69
N ALA A 420 22.10 16.62 -11.82
CA ALA A 420 22.92 16.31 -10.66
C ALA A 420 22.79 17.46 -9.66
N ASP A 421 22.78 17.12 -8.37
CA ASP A 421 22.87 18.13 -7.32
C ASP A 421 24.19 18.87 -7.52
N SER A 422 24.11 20.20 -7.62
CA SER A 422 25.32 21.01 -7.59
C SER A 422 25.94 20.81 -6.21
N VAL A 423 27.04 20.05 -6.16
CA VAL A 423 27.87 19.97 -4.97
C VAL A 423 28.50 21.35 -4.81
N ASP A 424 27.79 22.26 -4.14
CA ASP A 424 28.34 23.54 -3.70
C ASP A 424 29.42 23.22 -2.65
N HIS A 425 30.67 23.24 -3.10
CA HIS A 425 31.88 23.09 -2.27
C HIS A 425 32.25 24.39 -1.55
#